data_AF-A0A7J9Y3Y2-F1
#
_entry.id   AF-A0A7J9Y3Y2-F1
#
_cell.length_a   1.000
_cell.length_b   1.000
_cell.length_c   1.000
_cell.angle_alpha   90.00
_cell.angle_beta   90.00
_cell.angle_gamma   90.00
#
_symmetry.space_group_name_H-M   'P 1'
#
loop_
_entity.id
_entity.type
_entity.pdbx_description
1 polymer ?
#
loop_
_entity_poly.entity_id
_entity_poly.type
_entity_poly.pdbx_seq_one_letter_code
_entity_poly.pdbx_strand_id
1 'polypeptide(L)' 'MVCTPKVIAAALTGAAGPETATVLVATDARVKNTSSPKVRTVHYRVEVQMALVRDVWKVADLTFVG' A
#
# COMPACT_ATOMS: atom_id res chain seq x y z
N MET A 1 5.96 14.10 -10.65
CA MET A 1 6.66 13.22 -9.67
C MET A 1 6.58 11.81 -10.21
N VAL A 2 7.71 11.14 -10.42
CA VAL A 2 7.70 9.70 -10.82
C VAL A 2 7.91 8.89 -9.55
N CYS A 3 6.98 7.99 -9.26
CA CYS A 3 7.03 7.07 -8.13
C CYS A 3 7.02 5.65 -8.68
N THR A 4 8.07 4.87 -8.39
CA THR A 4 8.11 3.43 -8.70
C THR A 4 8.07 2.68 -7.38
N PRO A 5 6.89 2.18 -6.96
CA PRO A 5 6.76 1.40 -5.73
C PRO A 5 7.17 -0.05 -5.93
N LYS A 6 7.67 -0.66 -4.87
CA LYS A 6 7.94 -2.09 -4.76
C LYS A 6 7.44 -2.57 -3.40
N VAL A 7 6.47 -3.48 -3.42
CA VAL A 7 6.04 -4.18 -2.21
C VAL A 7 7.20 -5.06 -1.73
N ILE A 8 7.59 -4.88 -0.47
CA ILE A 8 8.64 -5.66 0.18
C ILE A 8 8.02 -6.81 0.97
N ALA A 9 6.94 -6.51 1.69
CA ALA A 9 6.22 -7.48 2.50
C ALA A 9 4.74 -7.10 2.56
N ALA A 10 3.88 -8.10 2.71
CA ALA A 10 2.47 -7.92 3.01
C ALA A 10 2.03 -9.01 3.98
N ALA A 11 1.14 -8.67 4.90
CA ALA A 11 0.57 -9.60 5.86
C ALA A 11 -0.91 -9.28 6.10
N LEU A 12 -1.76 -10.31 6.13
CA LEU A 12 -3.13 -10.18 6.61
C LEU A 12 -3.09 -9.96 8.13
N THR A 13 -3.63 -8.83 8.60
CA THR A 13 -3.65 -8.47 10.02
C THR A 13 -5.02 -8.66 10.65
N GLY A 14 -6.08 -8.75 9.85
CA GLY A 14 -7.42 -9.01 10.34
C GLY A 14 -8.43 -9.24 9.22
N ALA A 15 -9.61 -9.68 9.60
CA ALA A 15 -10.78 -9.78 8.76
C ALA A 15 -12.02 -9.62 9.65
N ALA A 16 -12.99 -8.82 9.22
CA ALA A 16 -14.26 -8.67 9.93
C ALA A 16 -15.33 -9.68 9.44
N GLY A 17 -15.03 -10.42 8.37
CA GLY A 17 -15.91 -11.39 7.72
C GLY A 17 -15.26 -11.96 6.45
N PRO A 18 -15.91 -12.93 5.77
CA PRO A 18 -15.33 -13.63 4.61
C PRO A 18 -15.08 -12.74 3.39
N GLU A 19 -15.77 -11.61 3.30
CA GLU A 19 -15.68 -10.65 2.20
C GLU A 19 -14.88 -9.39 2.58
N THR A 20 -14.21 -9.38 3.73
CA THR A 20 -13.39 -8.25 4.19
C THR A 20 -12.02 -8.70 4.65
N ALA A 21 -11.01 -7.85 4.47
CA ALA A 21 -9.65 -8.13 4.90
C ALA A 21 -8.94 -6.83 5.25
N THR A 22 -8.10 -6.86 6.28
CA THR A 22 -7.15 -5.80 6.61
C THR A 22 -5.75 -6.33 6.37
N VAL A 23 -4.98 -5.65 5.53
CA VAL A 23 -3.64 -6.07 5.11
C VAL A 23 -2.66 -4.96 5.42
N LEU A 24 -1.59 -5.28 6.15
CA LEU A 24 -0.46 -4.38 6.32
C LEU A 24 0.56 -4.62 5.20
N VAL A 25 0.93 -3.57 4.48
CA VAL A 25 1.86 -3.61 3.35
C VAL A 25 3.05 -2.71 3.64
N ALA A 26 4.25 -3.27 3.58
CA ALA A 26 5.50 -2.52 3.57
C ALA A 26 5.97 -2.33 2.12
N THR A 27 6.24 -1.08 1.73
CA THR A 27 6.60 -0.74 0.35
C THR A 27 7.74 0.26 0.30
N ASP A 28 8.63 0.06 -0.65
CA ASP A 28 9.68 1.01 -1.01
C ASP A 28 9.28 1.77 -2.26
N ALA A 29 9.39 3.09 -2.22
CA ALA A 29 9.10 3.96 -3.35
C ALA A 29 10.34 4.77 -3.73
N ARG A 30 10.75 4.66 -4.99
CA ARG A 30 11.69 5.63 -5.56
C ARG A 30 10.93 6.85 -6.03
N VAL A 31 11.15 7.98 -5.36
CA VAL A 31 10.50 9.25 -5.66
C VAL A 31 11.51 10.18 -6.34
N LYS A 32 11.18 10.62 -7.56
CA LYS A 32 11.91 11.68 -8.27
C LYS A 32 11.09 12.96 -8.28
N ASN A 33 11.63 14.03 -7.69
CA ASN A 33 11.05 15.35 -7.84
C ASN A 33 11.29 15.84 -9.28
N THR A 34 10.28 16.39 -9.94
CA THR A 34 10.43 16.90 -11.31
C THR A 34 11.33 18.13 -11.38
N SER A 35 11.47 18.89 -10.28
CA SER A 35 12.36 20.05 -10.20
C SER A 35 13.78 19.74 -9.70
N SER A 36 14.10 18.48 -9.38
CA SER A 36 15.43 18.08 -8.90
C SER A 36 15.89 16.76 -9.53
N PRO A 37 17.16 16.64 -9.95
CA PRO A 37 17.68 15.37 -10.44
C PRO A 37 17.80 14.29 -9.35
N LYS A 38 17.70 14.66 -8.06
CA LYS A 38 17.85 13.72 -6.94
C LYS A 38 16.66 12.76 -6.85
N VAL A 39 16.97 11.47 -6.92
CA VAL A 39 16.02 10.39 -6.59
C VAL A 39 16.20 10.04 -5.12
N ARG A 40 15.09 9.93 -4.40
CA ARG A 40 15.08 9.46 -3.00
C ARG A 40 14.32 8.15 -2.89
N THR A 41 14.81 7.22 -2.09
CA THR A 41 14.04 6.06 -1.66
C THR A 41 13.26 6.45 -0.42
N VAL A 42 11.96 6.14 -0.40
CA VAL A 42 11.08 6.35 0.74
C VAL A 42 10.48 5.00 1.12
N HIS A 43 10.44 4.73 2.42
CA HIS A 43 9.86 3.53 2.98
C HIS A 43 8.47 3.88 3.53
N TYR A 44 7.44 3.17 3.10
CA TYR A 44 6.09 3.34 3.60
C TYR A 44 5.58 2.03 4.21
N ARG A 45 4.74 2.18 5.23
CA ARG A 45 3.90 1.12 5.75
C ARG A 45 2.46 1.61 5.63
N VAL A 46 1.62 0.82 4.97
CA VAL A 46 0.22 1.16 4.75
C VAL A 46 -0.66 0.01 5.21
N GLU A 47 -1.68 0.33 5.99
CA GLU A 47 -2.77 -0.58 6.28
C GLU A 47 -3.84 -0.37 5.22
N VAL A 48 -4.27 -1.45 4.60
CA VAL A 48 -5.23 -1.47 3.51
C VAL A 48 -6.43 -2.28 3.95
N GLN A 49 -7.59 -1.63 4.00
CA GLN A 49 -8.85 -2.31 4.20
C GLN A 49 -9.43 -2.68 2.83
N MET A 50 -9.81 -3.93 2.68
CA MET A 50 -10.26 -4.50 1.42
C MET A 50 -11.64 -5.12 1.58
N ALA A 51 -12.42 -5.05 0.50
CA ALA A 51 -13.71 -5.72 0.37
C ALA A 51 -13.75 -6.53 -0.93
N LEU A 52 -14.37 -7.72 -0.87
CA LEU A 52 -14.63 -8.54 -2.05
C LEU A 52 -15.88 -8.01 -2.75
N VAL A 53 -15.73 -7.57 -4.01
CA VAL A 53 -16.84 -7.02 -4.80
C VAL A 53 -16.88 -7.72 -6.15
N ARG A 54 -17.91 -8.55 -6.37
CA ARG A 54 -18.09 -9.36 -7.59
C ARG A 54 -16.83 -10.20 -7.89
N ASP A 55 -16.40 -10.98 -6.90
CA ASP A 55 -15.23 -11.86 -6.96
C ASP A 55 -13.87 -11.16 -7.17
N VAL A 56 -13.81 -9.84 -6.95
CA VAL A 56 -12.57 -9.06 -7.04
C VAL A 56 -12.35 -8.31 -5.73
N TRP A 57 -11.19 -8.51 -5.11
CA TRP A 57 -10.77 -7.72 -3.95
C TRP A 57 -10.47 -6.29 -4.37
N LYS A 58 -11.13 -5.34 -3.71
CA LYS A 58 -10.94 -3.91 -3.92
C LYS A 58 -10.48 -3.25 -2.64
N VAL A 59 -9.65 -2.22 -2.78
CA VAL A 59 -9.28 -1.35 -1.66
C VAL A 59 -10.49 -0.48 -1.32
N ALA A 60 -10.96 -0.60 -0.09
CA ALA A 60 -12.02 0.22 0.48
C ALA A 60 -11.44 1.44 1.19
N ASP A 61 -10.34 1.26 1.92
CA ASP A 61 -9.64 2.34 2.61
C ASP A 61 -8.12 2.06 2.72
N LEU A 62 -7.34 3.12 2.90
CA LEU A 62 -5.90 3.05 3.07
C LEU A 62 -5.40 4.09 4.09
N THR A 63 -4.63 3.62 5.07
CA THR A 63 -4.02 4.47 6.10
C THR A 63 -2.51 4.26 6.14
N PHE A 64 -1.73 5.35 6.25
CA PHE A 64 -0.28 5.26 6.51
C PHE A 64 -0.04 4.95 7.99
N VAL A 65 0.84 3.98 8.25
CA VAL A 65 1.13 3.50 9.60
C VAL A 65 2.60 3.77 9.92
N GLY A 66 2.91 5.02 10.28
CA GLY A 66 4.26 5.49 10.59
C GLY A 66 4.46 6.96 10.30
#